data_AF-A0A7L0GWW5-F1
#
_entry.id   AF-A0A7L0GWW5-F1
#
_cell.length_a   1.000
_cell.length_b   1.000
_cell.length_c   1.000
_cell.angle_alpha   90.00
_cell.angle_beta   90.00
_cell.angle_gamma   90.00
#
_symmetry.space_group_name_H-M   'P 1'
#
loop_
_entity.id
_entity.type
_entity.pdbx_description
1 polymer ?
#
loop_
_entity_poly.entity_id
_entity_poly.type
_entity_poly.pdbx_seq_one_letter_code
_entity_poly.pdbx_strand_id
1 'polypeptide(L)'
;VLRCLGIPTRMVTGFTWAHNTNSCLSVDEYYDEDGTLLTQDKSACVWTFHVWNECWMARADLLPKYSGWQALDATCQEKSKGPSFCGPAPVQAIKEGDIEVDYDVRYFFAAINAKCQVWLQTADDLKPALGSTKYTGNNISTKSVNT
;
A
#
# COMPACT_ATOMS: atom_id res chain seq x y z
N VAL A 1 -7.68 -0.31 20.16
CA VAL A 1 -6.69 -0.83 21.14
C VAL A 1 -5.61 0.19 21.47
N LEU A 2 -4.75 0.59 20.52
CA LEU A 2 -3.55 1.44 20.78
C LEU A 2 -3.80 2.71 21.62
N ARG A 3 -4.85 3.49 21.31
CA ARG A 3 -5.21 4.69 22.12
C ARG A 3 -5.52 4.37 23.58
N CYS A 4 -6.17 3.23 23.85
CA CYS A 4 -6.49 2.80 25.22
C CYS A 4 -5.23 2.44 26.01
N LEU A 5 -4.17 2.01 25.32
CA LEU A 5 -2.87 1.69 25.91
C LEU A 5 -1.96 2.93 26.03
N GLY A 6 -2.47 4.12 25.70
CA GLY A 6 -1.70 5.38 25.78
C GLY A 6 -0.83 5.67 24.57
N ILE A 7 -0.95 4.92 23.47
CA ILE A 7 -0.18 5.15 22.25
C ILE A 7 -0.96 6.11 21.34
N PRO A 8 -0.45 7.33 21.04
CA PRO A 8 -1.12 8.25 20.14
C PRO A 8 -1.25 7.61 18.75
N THR A 9 -2.48 7.51 18.25
CA THR A 9 -2.79 6.77 17.02
C THR A 9 -3.85 7.49 16.20
N ARG A 10 -3.72 7.51 14.88
CA ARG A 10 -4.73 7.98 13.92
C ARG A 10 -5.00 6.93 12.86
N MET A 11 -6.18 7.00 12.24
CA MET A 11 -6.50 6.20 11.05
C MET A 11 -6.15 6.99 9.81
N VAL A 12 -5.64 6.31 8.79
CA VAL A 12 -5.25 6.92 7.52
C VAL A 12 -5.89 6.12 6.39
N THR A 13 -6.46 6.83 5.42
CA THR A 13 -7.04 6.26 4.21
C THR A 13 -6.21 6.69 3.00
N GLY A 14 -5.74 5.74 2.21
CA GLY A 14 -5.15 5.99 0.89
C GLY A 14 -6.12 5.55 -0.20
N PHE A 15 -6.26 6.34 -1.26
CA PHE A 15 -7.05 5.96 -2.42
C PHE A 15 -6.14 5.39 -3.50
N THR A 16 -6.69 4.50 -4.33
CA THR A 16 -5.96 3.72 -5.34
C THR A 16 -4.75 3.00 -4.73
N TRP A 17 -4.99 1.94 -3.96
CA TRP A 17 -3.96 1.22 -3.21
C TRP A 17 -3.55 -0.06 -3.93
N ALA A 18 -2.27 -0.24 -4.22
CA ALA A 18 -1.75 -1.48 -4.79
C ALA A 18 -1.64 -2.58 -3.72
N HIS A 19 -2.41 -3.65 -3.87
CA HIS A 19 -2.47 -4.77 -2.95
C HIS A 19 -1.87 -6.05 -3.57
N ASN A 20 -1.30 -6.91 -2.72
CA ASN A 20 -0.68 -8.19 -3.09
C ASN A 20 0.35 -8.11 -4.24
N THR A 21 1.09 -7.00 -4.33
CA THR A 21 2.14 -6.82 -5.35
C THR A 21 3.46 -7.52 -5.03
N ASN A 22 3.54 -8.24 -3.90
CA ASN A 22 4.81 -8.74 -3.35
C ASN A 22 5.88 -7.62 -3.24
N SER A 23 5.45 -6.40 -2.91
CA SER A 23 6.28 -5.19 -2.86
C SER A 23 6.87 -4.76 -4.20
N CYS A 24 6.24 -5.13 -5.32
CA CYS A 24 6.58 -4.64 -6.65
C CYS A 24 5.95 -3.26 -6.92
N LEU A 25 6.64 -2.43 -7.71
CA LEU A 25 6.17 -1.12 -8.18
C LEU A 25 5.33 -1.21 -9.47
N SER A 26 4.92 -2.41 -9.86
CA SER A 26 4.02 -2.65 -10.98
C SER A 26 2.85 -3.51 -10.55
N VAL A 27 1.67 -3.20 -11.10
CA VAL A 27 0.46 -4.01 -11.01
C VAL A 27 -0.08 -4.17 -12.43
N ASP A 28 -0.50 -5.37 -12.78
CA ASP A 28 -1.10 -5.67 -14.07
C ASP A 28 -2.56 -6.05 -13.85
N GLU A 29 -3.48 -5.32 -14.48
CA GLU A 29 -4.90 -5.67 -14.51
C GLU A 29 -5.27 -6.15 -15.91
N TYR A 30 -5.97 -7.28 -15.99
CA TYR A 30 -6.37 -7.92 -17.24
C TYR A 30 -7.88 -7.81 -17.42
N TYR A 31 -8.33 -7.33 -18.56
CA TYR A 31 -9.75 -7.20 -18.88
C TYR A 31 -10.05 -7.96 -20.17
N ASP A 32 -11.24 -8.53 -20.29
CA ASP A 32 -11.73 -9.06 -21.57
C ASP A 32 -12.23 -7.95 -22.50
N GLU A 33 -12.69 -8.35 -23.69
CA GLU A 33 -13.20 -7.43 -24.71
C GLU A 33 -14.49 -6.72 -24.30
N ASP A 34 -15.24 -7.28 -23.34
CA ASP A 34 -16.46 -6.69 -22.78
C ASP A 34 -16.17 -5.73 -21.61
N GLY A 35 -14.90 -5.60 -21.21
CA GLY A 35 -14.45 -4.76 -20.11
C GLY A 35 -14.63 -5.40 -18.73
N THR A 36 -14.82 -6.72 -18.67
CA THR A 36 -14.86 -7.48 -17.41
C THR A 36 -13.44 -7.71 -16.92
N LEU A 37 -13.19 -7.40 -15.65
CA LEU A 37 -11.91 -7.69 -15.01
C LEU A 37 -11.72 -9.21 -14.87
N LEU A 38 -10.71 -9.73 -15.56
CA LEU A 38 -10.27 -11.12 -15.48
C LEU A 38 -9.35 -11.26 -14.26
N THR A 39 -9.88 -11.07 -13.06
CA THR A 39 -9.10 -11.28 -11.84
C THR A 39 -8.96 -12.78 -11.61
N GLN A 40 -7.74 -13.31 -11.72
CA GLN A 40 -7.44 -14.53 -10.99
C GLN A 40 -7.40 -14.14 -9.51
N ASP A 41 -8.14 -14.86 -8.67
CA ASP A 41 -8.46 -14.59 -7.25
C ASP A 41 -7.24 -14.40 -6.31
N LYS A 42 -6.01 -14.35 -6.86
CA LYS A 42 -4.72 -14.24 -6.17
C LYS A 42 -3.72 -13.28 -6.85
N SER A 43 -4.10 -12.55 -7.90
CA SER A 43 -3.21 -11.60 -8.58
C SER A 43 -3.27 -10.22 -7.92
N ALA A 44 -2.12 -9.53 -7.91
CA ALA A 44 -2.00 -8.12 -7.50
C ALA A 44 -3.12 -7.26 -8.10
N CYS A 45 -3.71 -6.37 -7.31
CA CYS A 45 -4.83 -5.53 -7.77
C CYS A 45 -4.77 -4.13 -7.16
N VAL A 46 -5.51 -3.19 -7.75
CA VAL A 46 -5.64 -1.83 -7.21
C VAL A 46 -6.98 -1.70 -6.48
N TRP A 47 -6.93 -1.60 -5.15
CA TRP A 47 -8.10 -1.31 -4.34
C TRP A 47 -8.52 0.15 -4.50
N THR A 48 -9.83 0.41 -4.52
CA THR A 48 -10.37 1.77 -4.58
C THR A 48 -9.85 2.63 -3.44
N PHE A 49 -9.81 2.06 -2.23
CA PHE A 49 -9.18 2.64 -1.06
C PHE A 49 -8.65 1.55 -0.14
N HIS A 50 -7.69 1.91 0.69
CA HIS A 50 -7.19 1.09 1.78
C HIS A 50 -7.03 1.93 3.05
N VAL A 51 -7.20 1.29 4.21
CA VAL A 51 -7.12 1.97 5.51
C VAL A 51 -6.08 1.27 6.37
N TRP A 52 -5.22 2.06 7.00
CA TRP A 52 -4.25 1.60 7.99
C TRP A 52 -4.21 2.53 9.20
N ASN A 53 -3.38 2.19 10.19
CA ASN A 53 -3.16 3.01 11.37
C ASN A 53 -1.79 3.67 11.32
N GLU A 54 -1.68 4.88 11.85
CA GLU A 54 -0.39 5.47 12.18
C GLU A 54 -0.31 5.70 13.68
N CYS A 55 0.77 5.25 14.31
CA CYS A 55 1.03 5.51 15.72
C CYS A 55 2.30 6.34 15.92
N TRP A 56 2.31 7.17 16.95
CA TRP A 56 3.45 8.05 17.26
C TRP A 56 4.37 7.38 18.27
N MET A 57 5.62 7.15 17.89
CA MET A 57 6.66 6.63 18.78
C MET A 57 8.06 7.01 18.30
N ALA A 58 9.04 6.97 19.21
CA ALA A 58 10.44 7.00 18.84
C ALA A 58 10.89 5.64 18.27
N ARG A 59 11.86 5.67 17.35
CA ARG A 59 12.51 4.46 16.82
C ARG A 59 13.95 4.39 17.30
N ALA A 60 14.14 3.97 18.54
CA ALA A 60 15.45 3.88 19.18
C ALA A 60 16.37 2.82 18.52
N ASP A 61 15.77 1.91 17.76
CA ASP A 61 16.41 0.90 16.93
C ASP A 61 16.91 1.47 15.58
N LEU A 62 16.50 2.67 15.20
CA LEU A 62 16.87 3.32 13.94
C LEU A 62 17.52 4.70 14.17
N LEU A 63 17.91 5.36 13.06
CA LEU A 63 18.37 6.75 13.12
C LEU A 63 17.27 7.69 13.65
N PRO A 64 17.61 8.73 14.43
CA PRO A 64 16.64 9.65 15.04
C PRO A 64 15.63 10.26 14.07
N LYS A 65 16.02 10.45 12.79
CA LYS A 65 15.15 10.98 11.72
C LYS A 65 13.89 10.14 11.46
N TYR A 66 13.85 8.88 11.86
CA TYR A 66 12.73 7.97 11.63
C TYR A 66 11.73 7.89 12.80
N SER A 67 11.94 8.68 13.86
CA SER A 67 10.95 8.82 14.93
C SER A 67 9.71 9.62 14.46
N GLY A 68 8.59 9.46 15.16
CA GLY A 68 7.33 10.13 14.84
C GLY A 68 6.25 9.15 14.40
N TRP A 69 5.48 9.48 13.36
CA TRP A 69 4.42 8.61 12.84
C TRP A 69 4.99 7.34 12.19
N GLN A 70 4.49 6.19 12.63
CA GLN A 70 4.79 4.87 12.11
C GLN A 70 3.52 4.26 11.53
N ALA A 71 3.54 3.79 10.29
CA ALA A 71 2.45 3.08 9.66
C ALA A 71 2.39 1.63 10.15
N LEU A 72 1.18 1.19 10.53
CA LEU A 72 0.84 -0.16 10.96
C LEU A 72 -0.41 -0.59 10.20
N ASP A 73 -0.35 -1.77 9.60
CA ASP A 73 -1.46 -2.35 8.87
C ASP A 73 -1.73 -3.75 9.40
N ALA A 74 -2.87 -3.89 10.08
CA ALA A 74 -3.32 -5.17 10.64
C ALA A 74 -4.11 -6.01 9.63
N THR A 75 -4.42 -5.45 8.45
CA THR A 75 -5.11 -6.17 7.38
C THR A 75 -4.22 -7.33 6.94
N CYS A 76 -4.77 -8.55 6.95
CA CYS A 76 -4.02 -9.75 6.59
C CYS A 76 -3.50 -9.62 5.16
N GLN A 77 -2.19 -9.43 5.02
CA GLN A 77 -1.49 -9.42 3.75
C GLN A 77 -1.03 -10.83 3.40
N GLU A 78 -1.11 -11.19 2.11
CA GLU A 78 -0.45 -12.40 1.62
C GLU A 78 1.06 -12.16 1.60
N LYS A 79 1.77 -12.71 2.59
CA LYS A 79 3.23 -12.74 2.63
C LYS A 79 3.73 -14.16 2.45
N SER A 80 4.79 -14.33 1.67
CA SER A 80 5.43 -15.65 1.50
C SER A 80 6.05 -16.17 2.80
N LYS A 81 6.47 -15.27 3.72
CA LYS A 81 7.01 -15.57 5.05
C LYS A 81 6.70 -14.43 6.02
N GLY A 82 6.60 -14.78 7.31
CA GLY A 82 6.45 -13.82 8.41
C GLY A 82 4.98 -13.57 8.82
N PRO A 83 4.77 -12.66 9.78
CA PRO A 83 3.42 -12.31 10.23
C PRO A 83 2.61 -11.66 9.11
N SER A 84 1.30 -11.90 9.08
CA SER A 84 0.40 -11.35 8.05
C SER A 84 0.08 -9.86 8.20
N PHE A 85 0.65 -9.17 9.18
CA PHE A 85 0.52 -7.73 9.38
C PHE A 85 1.79 -6.99 8.93
N CYS A 86 1.71 -5.67 8.74
CA CYS A 86 2.84 -4.82 8.36
C CYS A 86 3.14 -3.73 9.39
N GLY A 87 4.43 -3.41 9.53
CA GLY A 87 4.94 -2.32 10.35
C GLY A 87 5.44 -2.75 11.74
N PRO A 88 5.91 -1.80 12.57
CA PRO A 88 5.84 -0.34 12.37
C PRO A 88 6.82 0.18 11.30
N ALA A 89 6.29 0.78 10.25
CA ALA A 89 7.07 1.39 9.16
C ALA A 89 7.18 2.91 9.37
N PRO A 90 8.39 3.51 9.44
CA PRO A 90 8.50 4.96 9.58
C PRO A 90 7.89 5.68 8.37
N VAL A 91 6.92 6.56 8.59
CA VAL A 91 6.31 7.35 7.50
C VAL A 91 7.36 8.21 6.79
N GLN A 92 8.36 8.68 7.54
CA GLN A 92 9.50 9.39 6.96
C GLN A 92 10.33 8.49 6.02
N ALA A 93 10.56 7.23 6.34
CA ALA A 93 11.30 6.31 5.46
C ALA A 93 10.51 5.99 4.19
N ILE A 94 9.19 5.80 4.32
CA ILE A 94 8.29 5.62 3.16
C ILE A 94 8.38 6.85 2.25
N LYS A 95 8.32 8.06 2.81
CA LYS A 95 8.39 9.30 2.02
C LYS A 95 9.70 9.45 1.24
N GLU A 96 10.84 9.14 1.87
CA GLU A 96 12.16 9.28 1.24
C GLU A 96 12.51 8.10 0.31
N GLY A 97 11.71 7.03 0.31
CA GLY A 97 12.01 5.82 -0.45
C GLY A 97 13.12 4.95 0.15
N ASP A 98 13.37 5.08 1.45
CA ASP A 98 14.37 4.31 2.19
C ASP A 98 13.85 2.86 2.46
N ILE A 99 13.61 2.09 1.39
CA ILE A 99 12.88 0.80 1.42
C ILE A 99 13.57 -0.35 2.16
N GLU A 100 14.85 -0.21 2.50
CA GLU A 100 15.61 -1.20 3.29
C GLU A 100 15.44 -0.99 4.80
N VAL A 101 14.73 0.06 5.24
CA VAL A 101 14.48 0.34 6.65
C VAL A 101 13.38 -0.58 7.16
N ASP A 102 13.65 -1.24 8.29
CA ASP A 102 12.65 -2.05 8.96
C ASP A 102 11.60 -1.20 9.72
N TYR A 103 10.34 -1.62 9.81
CA TYR A 103 9.76 -2.84 9.24
C TYR A 103 8.86 -2.51 8.06
N ASP A 104 8.84 -3.39 7.05
CA ASP A 104 7.88 -3.37 5.93
C ASP A 104 7.78 -2.04 5.16
N VAL A 105 8.80 -1.18 5.17
CA VAL A 105 8.78 0.10 4.43
C VAL A 105 8.56 -0.13 2.94
N ARG A 106 9.22 -1.16 2.38
CA ARG A 106 9.06 -1.53 0.96
C ARG A 106 7.61 -1.87 0.61
N TYR A 107 6.86 -2.51 1.51
CA TYR A 107 5.45 -2.85 1.28
C TYR A 107 4.60 -1.56 1.15
N PHE A 108 4.69 -0.66 2.13
CA PHE A 108 3.94 0.60 2.09
C PHE A 108 4.37 1.46 0.91
N PHE A 109 5.67 1.53 0.63
CA PHE A 109 6.21 2.28 -0.50
C PHE A 109 5.67 1.77 -1.84
N ALA A 110 5.69 0.44 -2.05
CA ALA A 110 5.16 -0.17 -3.25
C ALA A 110 3.66 0.07 -3.40
N ALA A 111 2.89 -0.09 -2.32
CA ALA A 111 1.46 0.02 -2.37
C ALA A 111 0.92 1.42 -2.73
N ILE A 112 1.70 2.47 -2.44
CA ILE A 112 1.33 3.87 -2.76
C ILE A 112 2.06 4.44 -3.99
N ASN A 113 3.07 3.76 -4.53
CA ASN A 113 3.83 4.25 -5.69
C ASN A 113 3.78 3.33 -6.92
N ALA A 114 3.13 2.16 -6.82
CA ALA A 114 3.02 1.25 -7.94
C ALA A 114 2.29 1.88 -9.13
N LYS A 115 2.74 1.53 -10.33
CA LYS A 115 2.09 1.84 -11.59
C LYS A 115 1.22 0.66 -11.99
N CYS A 116 -0.04 0.93 -12.30
CA CYS A 116 -0.94 -0.09 -12.82
C CYS A 116 -1.03 0.01 -14.35
N GLN A 117 -0.59 -1.06 -15.01
CA GLN A 117 -0.73 -1.28 -16.44
C GLN A 117 -2.00 -2.10 -16.68
N VAL A 118 -2.81 -1.63 -17.63
CA VAL A 118 -4.04 -2.32 -18.02
C VAL A 118 -3.79 -3.07 -19.32
N TRP A 119 -4.22 -4.31 -19.35
CA TRP A 119 -4.11 -5.21 -20.50
C TRP A 119 -5.50 -5.68 -20.94
N LEU A 120 -5.69 -5.77 -22.25
CA LEU A 120 -6.86 -6.36 -22.90
C LEU A 120 -6.48 -7.76 -23.37
N GLN A 121 -7.13 -8.77 -22.80
CA GLN A 121 -6.98 -10.17 -23.16
C GLN A 121 -8.12 -10.56 -24.11
N THR A 122 -7.76 -10.99 -25.31
CA THR A 122 -8.67 -11.63 -26.27
C THR A 122 -8.37 -13.13 -26.31
N ALA A 123 -9.18 -13.92 -27.04
CA ALA A 123 -8.92 -15.36 -27.18
C ALA A 123 -7.53 -15.66 -27.80
N ASP A 124 -7.04 -14.76 -28.65
CA ASP A 124 -5.86 -14.98 -29.48
C ASP A 124 -4.67 -14.05 -29.15
N ASP A 125 -4.88 -12.99 -28.34
CA ASP A 125 -3.86 -11.94 -28.13
C ASP A 125 -3.95 -11.27 -26.74
N LEU A 126 -2.85 -10.65 -26.32
CA LEU A 126 -2.74 -9.81 -25.13
C LEU A 126 -2.11 -8.47 -25.53
N LYS A 127 -2.92 -7.40 -25.47
CA LYS A 127 -2.50 -6.06 -25.88
C LYS A 127 -2.65 -5.04 -24.75
N PRO A 128 -1.75 -4.05 -24.63
CA PRO A 128 -1.94 -2.98 -23.67
C PRO A 128 -3.19 -2.16 -24.00
N ALA A 129 -4.00 -1.82 -23.00
CA ALA A 129 -5.16 -0.97 -23.19
C ALA A 129 -4.73 0.44 -23.62
N LEU A 130 -5.48 1.05 -24.54
CA LEU A 130 -5.25 2.42 -24.98
C LEU A 130 -5.72 3.38 -23.88
N GLY A 131 -4.84 3.80 -22.98
CA GLY A 131 -5.20 4.65 -21.84
C GLY A 131 -4.01 5.10 -21.00
N SER A 132 -4.27 6.01 -20.06
CA SER A 132 -3.27 6.49 -19.10
C SER A 132 -2.99 5.45 -18.02
N THR A 133 -1.71 5.26 -17.68
CA THR A 133 -1.28 4.51 -16.49
C THR A 133 -2.04 4.98 -15.25
N LYS A 134 -2.65 4.06 -14.50
CA LYS A 134 -3.25 4.40 -13.20
C LYS A 134 -2.13 4.54 -12.17
N TYR A 135 -2.09 5.68 -11.48
CA TYR A 135 -1.15 5.92 -10.38
C TYR A 135 -1.82 5.60 -9.04
N THR A 136 -1.08 4.95 -8.16
CA THR A 136 -1.54 4.59 -6.81
C THR A 136 -1.22 5.68 -5.79
N GLY A 137 -1.80 5.59 -4.58
CA GLY A 137 -1.42 6.42 -3.44
C GLY A 137 -1.99 7.84 -3.43
N ASN A 138 -3.18 8.04 -3.99
CA ASN A 138 -3.78 9.38 -4.08
C ASN A 138 -4.54 9.76 -2.80
N ASN A 139 -4.64 11.07 -2.55
CA ASN A 139 -5.49 11.67 -1.50
C ASN A 139 -5.36 11.01 -0.12
N ILE A 140 -4.13 10.72 0.33
CA ILE A 140 -3.88 10.12 1.64
C ILE A 140 -4.45 11.05 2.73
N SER A 141 -5.44 10.56 3.46
CA SER A 141 -6.34 11.37 4.28
C SER A 141 -6.40 10.86 5.72
N THR A 142 -6.55 11.77 6.67
CA THR A 142 -6.83 11.46 8.07
C THR A 142 -7.75 12.54 8.67
N LYS A 143 -8.48 12.20 9.73
CA LYS A 143 -9.36 13.14 10.42
C LYS A 143 -8.55 14.31 11.00
N SER A 144 -9.06 15.53 10.83
CA SER A 144 -8.50 16.72 11.50
C SER A 144 -8.63 16.62 13.03
N VAL A 145 -7.75 17.34 13.75
CA VAL A 145 -7.68 17.31 15.22
C VAL A 145 -8.91 17.96 15.87
N ASN A 146 -9.47 19.03 15.28
CA ASN A 146 -10.44 19.93 15.94
C ASN A 146 -11.77 20.14 15.17
N THR A 147 -12.11 19.25 14.24
CA THR A 147 -13.42 19.27 13.54
C THR A 147 -14.22 18.01 13.83
#